data_AF-A0A963SF94-F1
#
_entry.id   AF-A0A963SF94-F1
#
_cell.length_a   1.000
_cell.length_b   1.000
_cell.length_c   1.000
_cell.angle_alpha   90.00
_cell.angle_beta   90.00
_cell.angle_gamma   90.00
#
_symmetry.space_group_name_H-M   'P 1'
#
loop_
_entity.id
_entity.type
_entity.pdbx_description
1 polymer ?
#
loop_
_entity_poly.entity_id
_entity_poly.type
_entity_poly.pdbx_seq_one_letter_code
_entity_poly.pdbx_strand_id
1 'polypeptide(L)'
;MSRRIYLDHAATSPLRPEARAAMEEGFRIWANPSSPHAEGRKAKAALEDARERVKRALGWDGEVIFTSGASEALWIALNRAKVAHRIVSAVEHDAVFRAAPDAEVVPIA
;
A
#
# COMPACT_ATOMS: atom_id res chain seq x y z
N MET A 1 29.89 -14.03 -20.32
CA MET A 1 29.46 -13.32 -19.09
C MET A 1 28.54 -14.25 -18.32
N SER A 2 28.74 -14.43 -17.01
CA SER A 2 27.83 -15.24 -16.19
C SER A 2 26.46 -14.57 -16.07
N ARG A 3 25.40 -15.37 -15.98
CA ARG A 3 24.03 -14.89 -15.78
C ARG A 3 23.95 -14.19 -14.41
N ARG A 4 23.50 -12.93 -14.38
CA ARG A 4 23.25 -12.22 -13.11
C ARG A 4 22.15 -12.93 -12.33
N ILE A 5 22.37 -13.14 -11.03
CA ILE A 5 21.37 -13.66 -10.09
C ILE A 5 20.99 -12.49 -9.17
N TYR A 6 19.70 -12.19 -9.07
CA TYR A 6 19.17 -11.14 -8.20
C TYR A 6 18.70 -11.78 -6.89
N LEU A 7 19.31 -11.38 -5.77
CA LEU A 7 19.05 -11.94 -4.44
C LEU A 7 18.60 -10.87 -3.43
N ASP A 8 18.06 -9.75 -3.92
CA ASP A 8 17.64 -8.59 -3.09
C ASP A 8 16.14 -8.31 -3.20
N HIS A 9 15.34 -9.39 -3.27
CA HIS A 9 13.88 -9.31 -3.38
C HIS A 9 13.20 -8.63 -2.18
N ALA A 10 13.90 -8.50 -1.05
CA ALA A 10 13.43 -7.81 0.14
C ALA A 10 13.39 -6.28 -0.02
N ALA A 11 14.31 -5.70 -0.80
CA ALA A 11 14.32 -4.25 -1.07
C ALA A 11 13.28 -3.87 -2.13
N THR A 12 13.24 -4.61 -3.24
CA THR A 12 12.19 -4.51 -4.27
C THR A 12 12.18 -5.77 -5.12
N SER A 13 11.13 -5.95 -5.91
CA SER A 13 11.01 -7.09 -6.81
C SER A 13 10.63 -6.64 -8.22
N PRO A 14 11.14 -7.31 -9.28
CA PRO A 14 10.69 -7.03 -10.64
C PRO A 14 9.16 -7.13 -10.76
N LEU A 15 8.55 -6.13 -11.39
CA LEU A 15 7.11 -6.11 -11.59
C LEU A 15 6.67 -7.34 -12.40
N ARG A 16 5.71 -8.08 -11.85
CA ARG A 16 5.09 -9.22 -12.53
C ARG A 16 4.44 -8.79 -13.85
N PRO A 17 4.55 -9.57 -14.95
CA PRO A 17 3.94 -9.23 -16.23
C PRO A 17 2.42 -8.97 -16.14
N GLU A 18 1.72 -9.73 -15.30
CA GLU A 18 0.28 -9.61 -15.11
C GLU A 18 -0.09 -8.30 -14.40
N ALA A 19 0.75 -7.86 -13.45
CA ALA A 19 0.58 -6.57 -12.77
C ALA A 19 0.85 -5.40 -13.74
N ARG A 20 1.89 -5.51 -14.59
CA ARG A 20 2.16 -4.54 -15.65
C ARG A 20 0.97 -4.38 -16.59
N ALA A 21 0.41 -5.48 -17.08
CA ALA A 21 -0.74 -5.46 -17.98
C ALA A 21 -1.97 -4.80 -17.32
N ALA A 22 -2.22 -5.09 -16.03
CA ALA A 22 -3.30 -4.46 -15.27
C ALA A 22 -3.09 -2.94 -15.08
N MET A 23 -1.85 -2.50 -14.86
CA MET A 23 -1.52 -1.07 -14.79
C MET A 23 -1.73 -0.37 -16.14
N GLU A 24 -1.31 -0.99 -17.25
CA GLU A 24 -1.53 -0.47 -18.59
C GLU A 24 -3.02 -0.34 -18.94
N GLU A 25 -3.85 -1.29 -18.52
CA GLU A 25 -5.31 -1.17 -18.61
C GLU A 25 -5.82 -0.01 -17.76
N GLY A 26 -5.35 0.09 -16.52
CA GLY A 26 -5.68 1.20 -15.62
C GLY A 26 -5.38 2.57 -16.22
N PHE A 27 -4.23 2.74 -16.88
CA PHE A 27 -3.87 3.99 -17.56
C PHE A 27 -4.80 4.37 -18.73
N ARG A 28 -5.50 3.40 -19.35
CA ARG A 28 -6.50 3.69 -20.39
C ARG A 28 -7.80 4.22 -19.78
N ILE A 29 -8.06 3.94 -18.50
CA ILE A 29 -9.20 4.44 -17.74
C ILE A 29 -8.85 5.83 -17.19
N TRP A 30 -8.88 6.83 -18.07
CA TRP A 30 -8.38 8.18 -17.80
C TRP A 30 -9.32 9.06 -16.96
N ALA A 31 -10.60 8.70 -16.87
CA ALA A 31 -11.62 9.55 -16.26
C ALA A 31 -11.52 9.60 -14.73
N ASN A 32 -11.90 10.73 -14.15
CA ASN A 32 -11.91 10.91 -12.70
C ASN A 32 -13.00 10.04 -12.05
N PRO A 33 -12.67 9.12 -11.10
CA PRO A 33 -13.65 8.27 -10.43
C PRO A 33 -14.67 9.02 -9.55
N SER A 34 -14.41 10.29 -9.23
CA SER A 34 -15.35 11.15 -8.50
C SER A 34 -16.39 11.80 -9.41
N SER A 35 -16.23 11.72 -10.73
CA SER A 35 -17.17 12.33 -11.68
C SER A 35 -18.45 11.50 -11.83
N PRO A 36 -19.63 12.15 -11.89
CA PRO A 36 -20.91 11.44 -11.95
C PRO A 36 -21.25 10.88 -13.35
N HIS A 37 -20.56 11.31 -14.41
CA HIS A 37 -20.83 10.86 -15.79
C HIS A 37 -20.36 9.41 -16.04
N ALA A 38 -20.70 8.85 -17.21
CA ALA A 38 -20.53 7.44 -17.50
C ALA A 38 -19.08 6.94 -17.35
N GLU A 39 -18.11 7.72 -17.85
CA GLU A 39 -16.68 7.41 -17.79
C GLU A 39 -16.15 7.47 -16.35
N GLY A 40 -16.60 8.45 -15.55
CA GLY A 40 -16.26 8.53 -14.13
C GLY A 40 -16.79 7.34 -13.33
N ARG A 41 -18.04 6.92 -13.60
CA ARG A 41 -18.61 5.70 -12.98
C ARG A 41 -17.84 4.44 -13.38
N LYS A 42 -17.38 4.34 -14.63
CA LYS A 42 -16.51 3.23 -15.08
C LYS A 42 -15.18 3.23 -14.33
N ALA A 43 -14.54 4.40 -14.16
CA ALA A 43 -13.31 4.53 -13.39
C ALA A 43 -13.50 4.16 -11.92
N LYS A 44 -14.59 4.61 -11.29
CA LYS A 44 -14.96 4.21 -9.93
C LYS A 44 -15.15 2.70 -9.81
N ALA A 45 -15.88 2.08 -10.74
CA ALA A 45 -16.09 0.64 -10.73
C ALA A 45 -14.77 -0.15 -10.83
N ALA A 46 -13.83 0.30 -11.67
CA ALA A 46 -12.51 -0.33 -11.77
C ALA A 46 -11.69 -0.20 -10.48
N LEU A 47 -11.75 0.96 -9.80
CA LEU A 47 -11.08 1.17 -8.52
C LEU A 47 -11.67 0.29 -7.40
N GLU A 48 -13.00 0.16 -7.34
CA GLU A 48 -13.66 -0.69 -6.35
C GLU A 48 -13.42 -2.19 -6.63
N ASP A 49 -13.38 -2.63 -7.89
CA ASP A 49 -12.94 -3.99 -8.24
C ASP A 49 -11.50 -4.26 -7.78
N ALA A 50 -10.59 -3.30 -7.99
CA ALA A 50 -9.22 -3.42 -7.48
C ALA A 50 -9.19 -3.52 -5.95
N ARG A 51 -10.03 -2.74 -5.24
CA ARG A 51 -10.16 -2.78 -3.77
C ARG A 51 -10.61 -4.17 -3.30
N GLU A 52 -11.65 -4.72 -3.92
CA GLU A 52 -12.17 -6.05 -3.57
C GLU A 52 -11.17 -7.18 -3.86
N ARG A 53 -10.39 -7.06 -4.94
CA ARG A 53 -9.29 -8.01 -5.21
C ARG A 53 -8.19 -7.95 -4.15
N VAL A 54 -7.81 -6.76 -3.69
CA VAL A 54 -6.84 -6.59 -2.59
C VAL A 54 -7.39 -7.19 -1.29
N LYS A 55 -8.64 -6.87 -0.93
CA LYS A 55 -9.31 -7.45 0.24
C LYS A 55 -9.30 -8.97 0.23
N ARG A 56 -9.68 -9.58 -0.89
CA ARG A 56 -9.68 -11.04 -1.07
C ARG A 56 -8.29 -11.63 -0.93
N ALA A 57 -7.27 -11.01 -1.52
CA ALA A 57 -5.89 -11.49 -1.45
C ALA A 57 -5.32 -11.45 -0.02
N LEU A 58 -5.77 -10.50 0.79
CA LEU A 58 -5.37 -10.34 2.19
C LEU A 58 -6.26 -11.11 3.18
N GLY A 59 -7.38 -11.68 2.73
CA GLY A 59 -8.41 -12.24 3.64
C GLY A 59 -9.03 -11.18 4.55
N TRP A 60 -9.12 -9.92 4.07
CA TRP A 60 -9.53 -8.77 4.86
C TRP A 60 -10.98 -8.35 4.58
N ASP A 61 -11.81 -8.27 5.61
CA ASP A 61 -13.22 -7.87 5.52
C ASP A 61 -13.45 -6.37 5.77
N GLY A 62 -12.51 -5.69 6.43
CA GLY A 62 -12.55 -4.26 6.73
C GLY A 62 -12.32 -3.32 5.55
N GLU A 63 -12.08 -2.05 5.86
CA GLU A 63 -11.80 -1.01 4.87
C GLU A 63 -10.37 -1.13 4.32
N VAL A 64 -10.20 -0.81 3.03
CA VAL A 64 -8.88 -0.68 2.40
C VAL A 64 -8.74 0.76 1.95
N ILE A 65 -7.70 1.45 2.45
CA ILE A 65 -7.33 2.80 2.02
C ILE A 65 -6.12 2.65 1.09
N PHE A 66 -6.24 3.13 -0.15
CA PHE A 66 -5.10 3.18 -1.06
C PHE A 66 -4.20 4.36 -0.69
N THR A 67 -2.90 4.10 -0.58
CA THR A 67 -1.84 5.09 -0.37
C THR A 67 -0.80 4.98 -1.49
N SER A 68 0.13 5.92 -1.56
CA SER A 68 1.29 5.87 -2.47
C SER A 68 2.29 4.77 -2.12
N GLY A 69 2.22 4.22 -0.90
CA GLY A 69 3.08 3.13 -0.44
C GLY A 69 3.05 2.92 1.08
N ALA A 70 3.89 1.99 1.55
CA ALA A 70 3.93 1.58 2.96
C ALA A 70 4.32 2.73 3.91
N SER A 71 5.27 3.59 3.53
CA SER A 71 5.68 4.72 4.38
C SER A 71 4.54 5.71 4.65
N GLU A 72 3.72 6.02 3.64
CA GLU A 72 2.52 6.87 3.83
C GLU A 72 1.46 6.16 4.68
N ALA A 73 1.23 4.87 4.42
CA ALA A 73 0.27 4.08 5.20
C ALA A 73 0.63 4.04 6.69
N LEU A 74 1.91 3.80 7.01
CA LEU A 74 2.43 3.84 8.38
C LEU A 74 2.28 5.23 9.00
N TRP A 75 2.61 6.29 8.26
CA TRP A 75 2.47 7.65 8.75
C TRP A 75 1.02 7.97 9.13
N ILE A 76 0.05 7.61 8.28
CA ILE A 76 -1.38 7.79 8.56
C ILE A 76 -1.79 6.98 9.79
N ALA A 77 -1.44 5.69 9.83
CA ALA A 77 -1.82 4.80 10.93
C ALA A 77 -1.31 5.30 12.30
N LEU A 78 -0.06 5.77 12.35
CA LEU A 78 0.57 6.23 13.59
C LEU A 78 0.13 7.63 14.00
N ASN A 79 -0.15 8.54 13.07
CA ASN A 79 -0.41 9.95 13.39
C ASN A 79 -1.88 10.36 13.32
N ARG A 80 -2.75 9.55 12.71
CA ARG A 80 -4.20 9.85 12.63
C ARG A 80 -5.04 9.01 13.57
N ALA A 81 -4.47 7.95 14.16
CA ALA A 81 -5.10 7.26 15.28
C ALA A 81 -5.16 8.17 16.52
N LYS A 82 -6.33 8.23 17.15
CA LYS A 82 -6.52 8.97 18.41
C LYS A 82 -6.20 8.06 19.58
N VAL A 83 -4.92 7.97 19.95
CA VAL A 83 -4.41 7.12 21.04
C VAL A 83 -3.62 7.94 22.06
N ALA A 84 -3.64 7.52 23.32
CA ALA A 84 -2.88 8.18 24.39
C ALA A 84 -1.38 7.83 24.34
N HIS A 85 -1.04 6.63 23.89
CA HIS A 85 0.32 6.11 23.82
C HIS A 85 0.54 5.36 22.51
N ARG A 86 1.77 5.43 22.00
CA ARG A 86 2.26 4.69 20.83
C ARG A 86 3.43 3.84 21.27
N ILE A 87 3.33 2.54 21.04
CA ILE A 87 4.36 1.55 21.38
C ILE A 87 4.73 0.84 20.08
N VAL A 88 6.02 0.74 19.79
CA VAL A 88 6.56 0.11 18.57
C VAL A 88 7.69 -0.85 18.93
N SER A 89 7.94 -1.87 18.11
CA SER A 89 9.04 -2.80 18.37
C SER A 89 10.41 -2.17 18.03
N ALA A 90 11.48 -2.68 18.64
CA ALA A 90 12.85 -2.26 18.31
C ALA A 90 13.33 -2.69 16.91
N VAL A 91 12.54 -3.52 16.20
CA VAL A 91 12.90 -4.10 14.89
C VAL A 91 12.01 -3.59 13.75
N GLU A 92 11.22 -2.53 13.99
CA GLU A 92 10.41 -1.92 12.95
C GLU A 92 11.25 -1.37 11.79
N HIS A 93 10.60 -1.19 10.65
CA HIS A 93 11.17 -0.44 9.53
C HIS A 93 11.41 1.02 9.93
N ASP A 94 12.47 1.65 9.41
CA ASP A 94 12.85 3.05 9.68
C ASP A 94 11.71 4.06 9.45
N ALA A 95 10.79 3.77 8.52
CA ALA A 95 9.58 4.57 8.30
C ALA A 95 8.70 4.70 9.56
N VAL A 96 8.66 3.69 10.44
CA VAL A 96 7.92 3.75 11.72
C VAL A 96 8.59 4.74 12.67
N PHE A 97 9.89 4.60 12.89
CA PHE A 97 10.65 5.49 13.78
C PHE A 97 10.61 6.95 13.30
N ARG A 98 10.65 7.19 11.99
CA ARG A 98 10.49 8.53 11.42
C ARG A 98 9.06 9.05 11.56
N ALA A 99 8.05 8.20 11.43
CA ALA A 99 6.66 8.59 11.55
C ALA A 99 6.22 8.85 13.00
N ALA A 100 6.85 8.19 13.98
CA ALA A 100 6.52 8.32 15.40
C ALA A 100 7.80 8.34 16.26
N PRO A 101 8.60 9.42 16.20
CA PRO A 101 9.87 9.53 16.94
C PRO A 101 9.68 9.59 18.46
N ASP A 102 8.46 9.87 18.92
CA ASP A 102 8.06 9.93 20.33
C ASP A 102 7.36 8.65 20.83
N ALA A 103 7.29 7.60 20.00
CA ALA A 103 6.78 6.31 20.42
C ALA A 103 7.72 5.62 21.42
N GLU A 104 7.14 4.89 22.38
CA GLU A 104 7.89 3.99 23.24
C GLU A 104 8.40 2.80 22.43
N VAL A 105 9.70 2.54 22.48
CA VAL A 105 10.34 1.43 21.75
C VAL A 105 10.56 0.26 22.70
N VAL A 106 9.97 -0.89 22.38
CA VAL A 106 10.10 -2.12 23.20
C VAL A 106 11.03 -3.15 22.53
N PRO A 107 11.93 -3.80 23.28
CA PRO A 107 12.79 -4.86 22.73
C PRO A 107 11.98 -6.11 22.39
N ILE A 108 12.39 -6.83 21.35
CA ILE A 108 11.88 -8.17 21.05
C ILE A 108 12.82 -9.20 21.68
N ALA A 109 12.28 -10.10 22.51
CA ALA A 109 13.00 -11.19 23.15
C ALA A 109 13.17 -12.40 22.20
#